data_AF-A0A351AUG9-F1
#
_entry.id   AF-A0A351AUG9-F1
#
_cell.length_a   1.000
_cell.length_b   1.000
_cell.length_c   1.000
_cell.angle_alpha   90.00
_cell.angle_beta   90.00
_cell.angle_gamma   90.00
#
_symmetry.space_group_name_H-M   'P 1'
#
loop_
_entity.id
_entity.type
_entity.pdbx_description
1 polymer ?
#
loop_
_entity_poly.entity_id
_entity_poly.type
_entity_poly.pdbx_seq_one_letter_code
_entity_poly.pdbx_strand_id
1 'polypeptide(L)' 'EREAREKVESERELRVQEAAVAIKQKYGKNALLKGMNFKSGATAKDRNAQIGGHKA' A
#
# COMPACT_ATOMS: atom_id res chain seq x y z
N GLU A 1 -11.14 -29.45 -3.37
CA GLU A 1 -9.71 -29.01 -3.39
C GLU A 1 -9.48 -27.64 -4.04
N ARG A 2 -9.91 -27.42 -5.29
CA ARG A 2 -9.69 -26.14 -6.00
C ARG A 2 -10.25 -24.93 -5.24
N GLU A 3 -11.49 -25.01 -4.79
CA GLU A 3 -12.16 -23.92 -4.03
C GLU A 3 -11.49 -23.65 -2.68
N ALA A 4 -10.99 -24.70 -2.00
CA ALA A 4 -10.28 -24.53 -0.74
C ALA A 4 -8.93 -23.82 -0.95
N ARG A 5 -8.20 -24.16 -2.02
CA ARG A 5 -6.96 -23.45 -2.40
C ARG A 5 -7.23 -22.00 -2.78
N GLU A 6 -8.29 -21.75 -3.54
CA GLU A 6 -8.69 -20.39 -3.93
C GLU A 6 -9.07 -19.53 -2.73
N LYS A 7 -9.79 -20.08 -1.75
CA LYS A 7 -10.09 -19.40 -0.49
C LYS A 7 -8.83 -19.06 0.30
N VAL A 8 -7.89 -20.00 0.41
CA VAL A 8 -6.61 -19.78 1.12
C VAL A 8 -5.77 -18.67 0.47
N GLU A 9 -5.68 -18.66 -0.87
CA GLU A 9 -4.98 -17.58 -1.58
C GLU A 9 -5.69 -16.23 -1.41
N SER A 10 -7.03 -16.21 -1.48
CA SER A 10 -7.81 -14.99 -1.27
C SER A 10 -7.65 -14.43 0.15
N GLU A 11 -7.67 -15.27 1.18
CA GLU A 11 -7.41 -14.87 2.56
C GLU A 11 -5.99 -14.35 2.77
N ARG A 12 -5.02 -14.92 2.05
CA ARG A 12 -3.63 -14.45 2.07
C ARG A 12 -3.50 -13.08 1.42
N GLU A 13 -4.16 -12.86 0.28
CA GLU A 13 -4.21 -11.56 -0.38
C GLU A 13 -4.88 -10.49 0.49
N LEU A 14 -6.00 -10.82 1.13
CA LEU A 14 -6.69 -9.92 2.06
C LEU A 14 -5.75 -9.47 3.19
N ARG A 15 -5.08 -10.42 3.84
CA ARG A 15 -4.13 -10.12 4.93
C ARG A 15 -2.99 -9.21 4.49
N VAL A 16 -2.49 -9.38 3.26
CA VAL A 16 -1.44 -8.50 2.70
C VAL A 16 -1.99 -7.09 2.46
N GLN A 17 -3.22 -6.95 1.97
CA GLN A 17 -3.86 -5.65 1.78
C GLN A 17 -4.09 -4.92 3.11
N GLU A 18 -4.59 -5.63 4.12
CA GLU A 18 -4.78 -5.11 5.47
C GLU A 18 -3.46 -4.64 6.08
N ALA A 19 -2.41 -5.45 5.97
CA ALA A 19 -1.08 -5.07 6.43
C ALA A 19 -0.56 -3.81 5.74
N ALA A 20 -0.76 -3.69 4.42
CA ALA A 20 -0.34 -2.49 3.67
C ALA A 20 -1.10 -1.23 4.11
N VAL A 21 -2.39 -1.35 4.44
CA VAL A 21 -3.19 -0.25 5.00
C VAL A 21 -2.69 0.13 6.39
N ALA A 22 -2.50 -0.84 7.27
CA ALA A 22 -2.01 -0.61 8.64
C ALA A 22 -0.65 0.10 8.65
N ILE A 23 0.29 -0.32 7.78
CA ILE A 23 1.59 0.33 7.61
C ILE A 23 1.43 1.80 7.19
N LYS A 24 0.57 2.09 6.21
CA LYS A 24 0.34 3.46 5.72
C LYS A 24 -0.35 4.35 6.75
N GLN A 25 -1.24 3.81 7.56
CA GLN A 25 -1.88 4.55 8.65
C GLN A 25 -0.88 4.88 9.75
N LYS A 26 -0.03 3.92 10.13
CA LYS A 26 0.96 4.09 11.21
C LYS A 26 2.15 4.97 10.83
N TYR A 27 2.66 4.82 9.60
CA TYR A 27 3.92 5.45 9.17
C TYR A 27 3.75 6.47 8.04
N GLY A 28 2.51 6.75 7.62
CA GLY A 28 2.17 7.73 6.60
C GLY A 28 2.09 7.17 5.18
N LYS A 29 1.54 7.98 4.27
CA LYS A 29 1.20 7.56 2.89
C LYS A 29 2.42 7.17 2.04
N ASN A 30 3.62 7.64 2.41
CA ASN A 30 4.88 7.32 1.74
C ASN A 30 5.60 6.09 2.34
N ALA A 31 5.04 5.42 3.35
CA ALA A 31 5.63 4.23 3.96
C ALA A 31 5.76 3.04 3.00
N LEU A 32 4.91 2.99 1.95
CA LEU A 32 4.98 1.99 0.89
C LEU A 32 4.85 2.66 -0.48
N LEU A 33 5.96 2.69 -1.22
CA LEU A 33 6.03 3.22 -2.59
C LEU A 33 6.36 2.09 -3.58
N LYS A 34 5.83 2.21 -4.80
CA LYS A 34 6.15 1.31 -5.90
C LYS A 34 7.27 1.91 -6.75
N GLY A 35 8.03 1.09 -7.47
CA GLY A 35 9.09 1.59 -8.37
C GLY A 35 8.60 2.62 -9.40
N MET A 36 7.33 2.50 -9.83
CA MET A 36 6.69 3.47 -10.73
C MET A 36 6.58 4.88 -10.13
N ASN A 37 6.57 5.00 -8.80
CA ASN A 37 6.49 6.29 -8.11
C ASN A 37 7.81 7.09 -8.15
N PHE A 38 8.89 6.52 -8.68
CA PHE A 38 10.20 7.15 -8.82
C PHE A 38 10.57 7.47 -10.27
N LYS A 39 9.70 7.12 -11.23
CA LYS A 39 9.93 7.45 -12.63
C LYS A 39 9.82 8.97 -12.83
N SER A 40 10.49 9.49 -13.86
CA SER A 40 10.33 10.89 -14.27
C SER A 40 8.86 11.21 -14.54
N GLY A 41 8.37 12.33 -14.00
CA GLY A 41 6.96 12.74 -14.06
C GLY A 41 6.04 12.05 -13.06
N ALA A 42 6.52 11.13 -12.22
CA ALA A 42 5.70 10.55 -11.16
C ALA A 42 5.48 11.55 -10.02
N THR A 43 4.21 11.87 -9.72
CA THR A 43 3.83 12.86 -8.69
C THR A 43 3.39 12.24 -7.37
N ALA A 44 3.39 10.90 -7.27
CA ALA A 44 2.80 10.20 -6.13
C ALA A 44 3.45 10.59 -4.79
N LYS A 45 4.78 10.71 -4.74
CA LYS A 45 5.52 11.07 -3.52
C LYS A 45 5.21 12.49 -3.07
N ASP A 46 5.27 13.45 -4.00
CA ASP A 46 5.10 14.87 -3.73
C ASP A 46 3.65 15.17 -3.34
N ARG A 47 2.70 14.59 -4.07
CA ARG A 47 1.28 14.63 -3.74
C ARG A 47 1.01 14.02 -2.36
N ASN A 48 1.60 12.87 -2.04
CA ASN A 48 1.41 12.26 -0.72
C ASN A 48 1.94 13.15 0.42
N ALA A 49 3.01 13.91 0.20
CA ALA A 49 3.51 14.89 1.14
C ALA A 49 2.56 16.10 1.29
N GLN A 50 1.91 16.53 0.20
CA GLN A 50 0.95 17.64 0.23
C GLN A 50 -0.39 17.28 0.90
N ILE A 51 -0.90 16.06 0.67
CA ILE A 51 -2.27 15.68 1.07
C ILE A 51 -2.31 14.65 2.22
N GLY A 52 -1.20 14.36 2.93
CA GLY A 52 -1.09 13.13 3.71
C GLY A 52 -0.23 13.08 4.98
N GLY A 53 -0.71 13.75 6.04
CA GLY A 53 -1.16 13.09 7.29
C GLY A 53 -0.21 12.16 8.06
N HIS A 54 0.80 12.75 8.72
CA HIS A 54 1.27 12.58 10.10
C HIS A 54 2.74 13.04 10.11
N LYS A 55 2.97 14.25 10.63
CA LYS A 55 4.05 15.21 10.29
C LYS A 55 3.79 16.00 9.01
N ALA A 56 2.87 16.96 9.10
CA ALA A 56 3.23 18.31 8.69
C ALA A 56 3.87 18.99 9.91
#